data_AF-A0AAD0S0I4-F1
#
_entry.id   AF-A0AAD0S0I4-F1
#
_cell.length_a   1.000
_cell.length_b   1.000
_cell.length_c   1.000
_cell.angle_alpha   90.00
_cell.angle_beta   90.00
_cell.angle_gamma   90.00
#
_symmetry.space_group_name_H-M   'P 1'
#
loop_
_entity.id
_entity.type
_entity.pdbx_description
1 polymer ?
#
loop_
_entity_poly.entity_id
_entity_poly.type
_entity_poly.pdbx_seq_one_letter_code
_entity_poly.pdbx_strand_id
1 'polypeptide(L)'
;MTKTVHAPFIELLAQLIVSAKSKNEQIAISRRCPLKDLPALRTRVKELLNPANHKPTRNTRLPACYVLTKQRLTNQRTQYGGQNKS
;
A
#
# COMPACT_ATOMS: atom_id res chain seq x y z
N MET A 1 -15.57 16.94 13.27
CA MET A 1 -15.24 15.57 13.69
C MET A 1 -13.80 15.53 14.18
N THR A 2 -13.58 15.56 15.49
CA THR A 2 -12.27 15.76 16.12
C THR A 2 -11.83 14.51 16.86
N LYS A 3 -11.11 13.60 16.20
CA LYS A 3 -10.43 12.44 16.83
C LYS A 3 -9.17 12.01 16.06
N THR A 4 -8.26 12.95 15.76
CA THR A 4 -7.02 12.64 15.03
C THR A 4 -5.77 12.60 15.92
N VAL A 5 -5.87 12.96 17.20
CA VAL A 5 -4.70 13.09 18.09
C VAL A 5 -4.12 11.71 18.50
N HIS A 6 -4.92 10.66 18.55
CA HIS A 6 -4.47 9.31 18.93
C HIS A 6 -4.00 8.43 17.76
N ALA A 7 -4.32 8.80 16.52
CA ALA A 7 -3.94 8.04 15.34
C ALA A 7 -2.41 7.85 15.20
N PRO A 8 -1.55 8.88 15.33
CA PRO A 8 -0.11 8.70 15.14
C PRO A 8 0.54 7.85 16.24
N PHE A 9 0.06 7.96 17.48
CA PHE A 9 0.59 7.18 18.60
C PHE A 9 0.26 5.69 18.47
N ILE A 10 -0.98 5.37 18.09
CA ILE A 10 -1.41 3.98 17.88
C ILE A 10 -0.69 3.34 16.69
N GLU A 11 -0.45 4.12 15.63
CA GLU A 11 0.30 3.65 14.47
C GLU A 11 1.76 3.34 14.81
N LEU A 12 2.41 4.20 15.58
CA LEU A 12 3.78 3.97 16.07
C LEU A 12 3.87 2.72 16.95
N LEU A 13 2.94 2.55 17.91
CA LEU A 13 2.91 1.35 18.74
C LEU A 13 2.66 0.08 17.92
N ALA A 14 1.78 0.14 16.92
CA ALA A 14 1.47 -1.00 16.06
C ALA A 14 2.71 -1.44 15.26
N GLN A 15 3.46 -0.51 14.69
CA GLN A 15 4.71 -0.80 13.98
C GLN A 15 5.76 -1.43 14.91
N LEU A 16 5.93 -0.88 16.12
CA LEU A 16 6.85 -1.43 17.11
C LEU A 16 6.48 -2.86 17.50
N ILE A 17 5.19 -3.16 17.69
CA ILE A 17 4.70 -4.51 18.00
C ILE A 17 4.99 -5.49 16.86
N VAL A 18 4.78 -5.08 15.60
CA VAL A 18 5.05 -5.92 14.43
C VAL A 18 6.56 -6.18 14.28
N SER A 19 7.40 -5.21 14.63
CA SER A 19 8.86 -5.34 14.58
C SER A 19 9.49 -6.08 15.77
N ALA A 20 8.73 -6.31 16.86
CA ALA A 20 9.22 -6.91 18.08
C ALA A 20 9.59 -8.39 17.87
N LYS A 21 10.75 -8.79 18.40
CA LYS A 21 11.31 -10.14 18.20
C LYS A 21 10.77 -11.16 19.20
N SER A 22 10.33 -10.70 20.37
CA SER A 22 9.85 -11.56 21.45
C SER A 22 8.43 -11.21 21.91
N LYS A 23 7.69 -12.21 22.39
CA LYS A 23 6.36 -11.99 22.99
C LYS A 23 6.40 -11.05 24.19
N ASN A 24 7.48 -11.08 24.96
CA ASN A 24 7.66 -10.22 26.13
C ASN A 24 7.80 -8.75 25.72
N GLU A 25 8.51 -8.46 24.63
CA GLU A 25 8.58 -7.11 24.04
C GLU A 25 7.21 -6.63 23.55
N GLN A 26 6.47 -7.50 22.83
CA GLN A 26 5.12 -7.16 22.36
C GLN A 26 4.18 -6.79 23.53
N ILE A 27 4.25 -7.53 24.63
CA ILE A 27 3.47 -7.26 25.84
C ILE A 27 3.92 -5.95 26.49
N ALA A 28 5.23 -5.70 26.61
CA ALA A 28 5.77 -4.48 27.19
C ALA A 28 5.35 -3.22 26.39
N ILE A 29 5.33 -3.31 25.05
CA ILE A 29 4.87 -2.23 24.17
C ILE A 29 3.35 -2.05 24.29
N SER A 30 2.58 -3.14 24.29
CA SER A 30 1.11 -3.10 24.41
C SER A 30 0.64 -2.46 25.73
N ARG A 31 1.40 -2.64 26.81
CA ARG A 31 1.12 -2.03 28.13
C ARG A 31 1.25 -0.50 28.14
N ARG A 32 1.94 0.10 27.16
CA ARG A 32 2.06 1.56 27.01
C ARG A 32 0.81 2.19 26.40
N CYS A 33 -0.08 1.38 25.83
CA CYS A 33 -1.33 1.84 25.23
C CYS A 33 -2.42 2.05 26.32
N PRO A 34 -3.15 3.17 26.32
CA PRO A 34 -4.31 3.34 27.18
C PRO A 34 -5.35 2.24 26.91
N LEU A 35 -6.01 1.74 27.96
CA LEU A 35 -7.03 0.69 27.83
C LEU A 35 -8.16 1.05 26.84
N LYS A 36 -8.49 2.35 26.73
CA LYS A 36 -9.50 2.87 25.80
C LYS A 36 -9.14 2.66 24.33
N ASP A 37 -7.84 2.65 24.01
CA ASP A 37 -7.34 2.59 22.63
C ASP A 37 -6.79 1.21 22.25
N LEU A 38 -6.79 0.24 23.18
CA LEU A 38 -6.40 -1.14 22.92
C LEU A 38 -7.17 -1.80 21.76
N PRO A 39 -8.50 -1.62 21.62
CA PRO A 39 -9.22 -2.17 20.46
C PRO A 39 -8.71 -1.61 19.13
N ALA A 40 -8.44 -0.31 19.06
CA ALA A 40 -7.90 0.34 17.87
C ALA A 40 -6.48 -0.16 17.54
N LEU A 41 -5.63 -0.33 18.56
CA LEU A 41 -4.28 -0.89 18.40
C LEU A 41 -4.32 -2.33 17.86
N ARG A 42 -5.20 -3.19 18.40
CA ARG A 42 -5.36 -4.57 17.92
C ARG A 42 -5.80 -4.63 16.47
N THR A 43 -6.77 -3.80 16.07
CA THR A 43 -7.21 -3.70 14.68
C THR A 43 -6.06 -3.29 13.78
N ARG A 44 -5.29 -2.27 14.16
CA ARG A 44 -4.17 -1.79 13.35
C ARG A 44 -3.04 -2.81 13.21
N VAL A 45 -2.66 -3.48 14.30
CA VAL A 45 -1.66 -4.57 14.26
C VAL A 45 -2.13 -5.70 13.34
N LYS A 46 -3.41 -6.07 13.40
CA LYS A 46 -3.98 -7.10 12.52
C LYS A 46 -3.96 -6.67 11.05
N GLU A 47 -4.24 -5.40 10.76
CA GLU A 47 -4.13 -4.84 9.41
C GLU A 47 -2.70 -4.90 8.86
N LEU A 48 -1.71 -4.56 9.68
CA LEU A 48 -0.30 -4.58 9.29
C LEU A 48 0.22 -6.01 9.05
N LEU A 49 -0.24 -6.98 9.85
CA LEU A 49 0.12 -8.39 9.68
C LEU A 49 -0.62 -9.07 8.53
N ASN A 50 -1.71 -8.48 8.02
CA ASN A 50 -2.49 -9.09 6.96
C ASN A 50 -1.70 -9.05 5.63
N PRO A 51 -1.29 -10.20 5.08
CA PRO A 51 -0.49 -10.25 3.84
C PRO A 51 -1.24 -9.66 2.64
N ALA A 52 -2.58 -9.59 2.68
CA ALA A 52 -3.37 -8.96 1.64
C ALA A 52 -3.14 -7.45 1.50
N ASN A 53 -2.75 -6.77 2.59
CA ASN A 53 -2.41 -5.35 2.60
C ASN A 53 -0.97 -5.09 2.14
N HIS A 54 -0.13 -6.11 2.13
CA HIS A 54 1.26 -6.04 1.66
C HIS A 54 1.40 -6.26 0.16
N LYS A 55 0.29 -6.31 -0.58
CA LYS A 55 0.33 -6.39 -2.05
C LYS A 55 1.06 -5.13 -2.54
N PRO A 56 2.18 -5.26 -3.28
CA PRO A 56 2.73 -4.11 -3.97
C PRO A 56 1.58 -3.55 -4.82
N THR A 57 1.39 -2.23 -4.76
CA THR A 57 0.46 -1.53 -5.65
C THR A 57 0.76 -2.04 -7.04
N ARG A 58 -0.11 -2.91 -7.56
CA ARG A 58 0.10 -3.53 -8.87
C ARG A 58 -0.12 -2.37 -9.82
N ASN A 59 0.96 -1.71 -10.22
CA ASN A 59 0.95 -0.63 -11.18
C ASN A 59 0.54 -1.26 -12.52
N THR A 60 -0.77 -1.47 -12.69
CA THR A 60 -1.40 -1.95 -13.92
C THR A 60 -1.34 -0.88 -15.01
N ARG A 61 -0.91 0.33 -14.66
CA ARG A 61 -0.60 1.39 -15.60
C ARG A 61 0.81 1.14 -16.16
N LEU A 62 0.83 0.76 -17.43
CA LEU A 62 2.05 0.73 -18.23
C LEU A 62 2.72 2.11 -18.18
N PRO A 63 4.07 2.19 -18.16
CA PRO A 63 4.77 3.46 -18.25
C PRO A 63 4.30 4.28 -19.45
N ALA A 64 4.21 5.60 -19.31
CA ALA A 64 3.74 6.48 -20.37
C ALA A 64 4.54 6.29 -21.68
N CYS A 65 5.85 6.04 -21.58
CA CYS A 65 6.69 5.73 -22.75
C CYS A 65 6.24 4.47 -23.50
N TYR A 66 5.80 3.42 -22.80
CA TYR A 66 5.29 2.20 -23.42
C TYR A 66 3.99 2.47 -24.18
N VAL A 67 3.07 3.24 -23.59
CA VAL A 67 1.78 3.62 -24.21
C VAL A 67 2.02 4.48 -25.46
N LEU A 68 2.88 5.49 -25.36
CA LEU A 68 3.25 6.36 -26.48
C LEU A 68 3.92 5.58 -27.62
N THR A 69 4.80 4.64 -27.29
CA THR A 69 5.49 3.81 -28.30
C THR A 69 4.50 2.92 -29.04
N LYS A 70 3.55 2.29 -28.33
CA LYS A 70 2.47 1.51 -28.96
C LYS A 70 1.60 2.36 -29.88
N GLN A 71 1.21 3.56 -29.48
CA GLN A 71 0.43 4.48 -30.31
C GLN A 71 1.18 4.92 -31.57
N ARG A 72 2.48 5.21 -31.49
CA ARG A 72 3.29 5.56 -32.67
C ARG A 72 3.37 4.40 -33.66
N LEU A 73 3.59 3.17 -33.16
CA LEU A 73 3.65 1.97 -33.99
C LEU A 73 2.31 1.67 -34.67
N THR A 74 1.17 1.85 -33.99
CA THR A 74 -0.15 1.68 -34.61
C THR A 74 -0.39 2.71 -35.71
N ASN A 75 -0.01 3.97 -35.49
CA ASN A 75 -0.19 5.04 -36.48
C ASN A 75 0.67 4.82 -37.74
N GLN A 76 1.91 4.35 -37.58
CA GLN A 76 2.76 3.98 -38.72
C GLN A 76 2.13 2.83 -39.53
N ARG A 77 1.60 1.79 -38.87
CA ARG A 77 0.94 0.67 -39.56
C ARG A 77 -0.28 1.13 -40.37
N THR A 78 -1.07 2.08 -39.87
CA THR A 78 -2.19 2.64 -40.63
C THR A 78 -1.73 3.47 -41.84
N GLN A 79 -0.61 4.20 -41.72
CA GLN A 79 -0.07 5.00 -42.83
C GLN A 79 0.50 4.12 -43.94
N TYR A 80 1.30 3.11 -43.60
CA TYR A 80 1.88 2.19 -44.60
C TYR A 80 0.87 1.14 -45.12
N GLY A 81 -0.13 0.77 -44.31
CA GLY A 81 -1.21 -0.14 -44.71
C GLY A 81 -2.22 0.51 -45.67
N GLY A 82 -2.33 1.83 -45.67
CA GLY A 82 -3.15 2.59 -46.62
C GLY A 82 -2.46 2.88 -47.96
N GLN A 83 -1.13 2.79 -48.02
CA GLN A 83 -0.35 3.05 -49.25
C GLN A 83 -0.28 1.84 -50.20
N ASN A 84 -0.63 0.64 -49.75
CA ASN A 84 -0.69 -0.58 -50.59
C ASN A 84 -2.11 -0.85 -51.16
N LYS A 85 -2.89 0.22 -51.41
CA LYS A 85 -4.14 0.18 -52.16
C LYS A 85 -4.22 1.39 -53.10
N SER A 86 -3.34 1.41 -54.10
CA SER A 86 -3.51 2.24 -55.29
C SER A 86 -2.90 1.54 -56.48
#